data_AF-A0A955PF04-F1
#
_entry.id   AF-A0A955PF04-F1
#
_cell.length_a   1.000
_cell.length_b   1.000
_cell.length_c   1.000
_cell.angle_alpha   90.00
_cell.angle_beta   90.00
_cell.angle_gamma   90.00
#
_symmetry.space_group_name_H-M   'P 1'
#
loop_
_entity.id
_entity.type
_entity.pdbx_description
1 polymer ?
#
loop_
_entity_poly.entity_id
_entity_poly.type
_entity_poly.pdbx_seq_one_letter_code
_entity_poly.pdbx_strand_id
1 'polypeptide(L)'
;MVDLSSLPTVFTETRKKAVAELLEEFPDPRLGTVRLSRVLQTDTAQLWADTSLFEGDATLPFLRSLCSVLSQSEFLTSILERDPDLLISFRSDEDFSRSSGRPVFEEELNRHLELLEPGEPFQKGLARFKLHEIFRIAVRDITNRASIEVLAKELSDVADIILEAAYEKAYSETLKSLGAPYLPEGRLAEMVILSMGKHGSRELNFSSDLDLIFVHEGTGDTDLDRRREAYEGWLESHSFARYLSNEEMKARTRTVDFERFFTELGTNLIEMLSEVGE
;
A
#
# COMPACT_ATOMS: atom_id res chain seq x y z
N MET A 1 12.76 -35.47 2.09
CA MET A 1 12.44 -35.41 0.65
C MET A 1 10.99 -35.03 0.49
N VAL A 2 10.82 -33.75 0.23
CA VAL A 2 9.55 -33.10 -0.11
C VAL A 2 8.92 -33.79 -1.33
N ASP A 3 7.63 -34.13 -1.24
CA ASP A 3 6.85 -34.67 -2.36
C ASP A 3 6.17 -33.53 -3.13
N LEU A 4 6.64 -33.29 -4.36
CA LEU A 4 6.11 -32.27 -5.28
C LEU A 4 5.32 -32.89 -6.44
N SER A 5 4.95 -34.17 -6.34
CA SER A 5 4.20 -34.86 -7.41
C SER A 5 2.82 -34.23 -7.67
N SER A 6 2.28 -33.50 -6.68
CA SER A 6 1.02 -32.75 -6.78
C SER A 6 1.16 -31.34 -7.37
N LEU A 7 2.38 -30.87 -7.65
CA LEU A 7 2.57 -29.56 -8.27
C LEU A 7 2.11 -29.57 -9.74
N PRO A 8 1.59 -28.45 -10.27
CA PRO A 8 1.18 -28.35 -11.67
C PRO A 8 2.32 -28.74 -12.63
N THR A 9 1.95 -29.25 -13.81
CA THR A 9 2.87 -29.65 -14.88
C THR A 9 3.73 -28.50 -15.44
N VAL A 10 3.48 -27.26 -15.01
CA VAL A 10 4.31 -26.08 -15.29
C VAL A 10 5.76 -26.26 -14.83
N PHE A 11 6.01 -27.06 -13.80
CA PHE A 11 7.39 -27.35 -13.36
C PHE A 11 7.96 -28.55 -14.10
N THR A 12 9.09 -28.36 -14.78
CA THR A 12 9.91 -29.51 -15.23
C THR A 12 10.35 -30.35 -14.03
N GLU A 13 10.57 -31.66 -14.23
CA GLU A 13 11.03 -32.55 -13.14
C GLU A 13 12.37 -32.08 -12.54
N THR A 14 13.26 -31.54 -13.37
CA THR A 14 14.49 -30.87 -12.91
C THR A 14 14.18 -29.73 -11.96
N ARG A 15 13.15 -28.94 -12.26
CA ARG A 15 12.80 -27.78 -11.44
C ARG A 15 12.07 -28.13 -10.16
N LYS A 16 11.19 -29.12 -10.19
CA LYS A 16 10.61 -29.70 -8.97
C LYS A 16 11.73 -30.13 -8.02
N LYS A 17 12.75 -30.83 -8.54
CA LYS A 17 13.91 -31.22 -7.73
C LYS A 17 14.64 -30.02 -7.11
N ALA A 18 14.92 -28.97 -7.89
CA ALA A 18 15.57 -27.77 -7.38
C ALA A 18 14.75 -27.05 -6.30
N VAL A 19 13.42 -26.92 -6.48
CA VAL A 19 12.53 -26.34 -5.47
C VAL A 19 12.49 -27.19 -4.20
N ALA A 20 12.47 -28.51 -4.34
CA ALA A 20 12.53 -29.42 -3.19
C ALA A 20 13.85 -29.26 -2.41
N GLU A 21 14.98 -29.12 -3.11
CA GLU A 21 16.29 -28.85 -2.50
C GLU A 21 16.32 -27.49 -1.78
N LEU A 22 15.77 -26.43 -2.40
CA LEU A 22 15.67 -25.10 -1.79
C LEU A 22 14.78 -25.07 -0.55
N LEU A 23 13.65 -25.78 -0.56
CA LEU A 23 12.75 -25.86 0.60
C LEU A 23 13.41 -26.50 1.82
N GLU A 24 14.32 -27.45 1.61
CA GLU A 24 15.09 -28.10 2.68
C GLU A 24 16.10 -27.14 3.34
N GLU A 25 16.36 -25.96 2.76
CA GLU A 25 17.18 -24.90 3.39
C GLU A 25 16.44 -24.13 4.50
N PHE A 26 15.11 -24.23 4.57
CA PHE A 26 14.28 -23.44 5.48
C PHE A 26 13.70 -24.29 6.63
N PRO A 27 13.31 -23.67 7.76
CA PRO A 27 12.98 -24.40 9.00
C PRO A 27 11.85 -25.43 8.89
N ASP A 28 10.87 -25.24 8.00
CA ASP A 28 9.77 -26.18 7.77
C ASP A 28 9.53 -26.42 6.26
N PRO A 29 10.28 -27.37 5.66
CA PRO A 29 10.17 -27.69 4.23
C PRO A 29 8.78 -28.25 3.85
N ARG A 30 8.13 -28.96 4.79
CA ARG A 30 6.80 -29.55 4.54
C ARG A 30 5.73 -28.47 4.47
N LEU A 31 5.76 -27.51 5.38
CA LEU A 31 4.85 -26.37 5.36
C LEU A 31 5.03 -25.53 4.09
N GLY A 32 6.29 -25.24 3.73
CA GLY A 32 6.60 -24.53 2.48
C GLY A 32 6.06 -25.26 1.25
N THR A 33 6.13 -26.59 1.23
CA THR A 33 5.55 -27.42 0.16
C THR A 33 4.03 -27.30 0.06
N VAL A 34 3.33 -27.42 1.20
CA VAL A 34 1.88 -27.34 1.25
C VAL A 34 1.42 -25.97 0.77
N ARG A 35 2.08 -24.90 1.23
CA ARG A 35 1.80 -23.52 0.82
C ARG A 35 2.11 -23.27 -0.65
N LEU A 36 3.23 -23.77 -1.15
CA LEU A 36 3.55 -23.73 -2.57
C LEU A 36 2.46 -24.42 -3.40
N SER A 37 2.01 -25.60 -2.98
CA SER A 37 0.91 -26.30 -3.65
C SER A 37 -0.40 -25.51 -3.60
N ARG A 38 -0.71 -24.82 -2.50
CA ARG A 38 -1.91 -23.98 -2.38
C ARG A 38 -1.89 -22.80 -3.34
N VAL A 39 -0.78 -22.05 -3.36
CA VAL A 39 -0.57 -20.95 -4.31
C VAL A 39 -0.66 -21.48 -5.74
N LEU A 40 -0.07 -22.66 -6.01
CA LEU A 40 0.01 -23.19 -7.36
C LEU A 40 -1.27 -23.87 -7.90
N GLN A 41 -2.19 -24.26 -7.01
CA GLN A 41 -3.46 -24.93 -7.38
C GLN A 41 -4.57 -23.96 -7.79
N THR A 42 -4.36 -22.65 -7.66
CA THR A 42 -5.27 -21.63 -8.16
C THR A 42 -5.32 -21.69 -9.70
N ASP A 43 -6.42 -21.29 -10.34
CA ASP A 43 -6.63 -21.32 -11.82
C ASP A 43 -5.56 -20.55 -12.63
N THR A 44 -4.59 -19.91 -11.96
CA THR A 44 -3.34 -19.34 -12.45
C THR A 44 -2.32 -20.33 -13.01
N ALA A 45 -2.56 -21.65 -12.94
CA ALA A 45 -1.72 -22.63 -13.63
C ALA A 45 -1.57 -22.34 -15.14
N GLN A 46 -2.56 -21.67 -15.75
CA GLN A 46 -2.51 -21.22 -17.15
C GLN A 46 -1.68 -19.95 -17.34
N LEU A 47 -1.65 -19.06 -16.33
CA LEU A 47 -0.84 -17.84 -16.32
C LEU A 47 0.66 -18.12 -16.19
N TRP A 48 1.03 -19.19 -15.48
CA TRP A 48 2.44 -19.54 -15.31
C TRP A 48 3.01 -20.48 -16.37
N ALA A 49 2.15 -21.13 -17.17
CA ALA A 49 2.56 -22.06 -18.22
C ALA A 49 3.39 -21.39 -19.33
N ASP A 50 3.16 -20.10 -19.59
CA ASP A 50 3.90 -19.30 -20.58
C ASP A 50 5.05 -18.48 -19.98
N THR A 51 5.18 -18.42 -18.65
CA THR A 51 6.26 -17.66 -18.01
C THR A 51 7.48 -18.52 -17.77
N SER A 52 8.62 -18.10 -18.31
CA SER A 52 9.96 -18.57 -17.91
C SER A 52 10.34 -18.23 -16.46
N LEU A 53 9.38 -17.76 -15.65
CA LEU A 53 9.55 -17.31 -14.27
C LEU A 53 10.17 -18.39 -13.38
N PHE A 54 9.84 -19.65 -13.66
CA PHE A 54 10.36 -20.79 -12.93
C PHE A 54 11.48 -21.52 -13.67
N GLU A 55 11.86 -21.12 -14.87
CA GLU A 55 12.81 -21.88 -15.69
C GLU A 55 14.17 -21.17 -15.80
N GLY A 56 15.25 -21.96 -15.88
CA GLY A 56 16.64 -21.48 -15.97
C GLY A 56 17.32 -21.18 -14.62
N ASP A 57 18.66 -21.16 -14.64
CA ASP A 57 19.46 -20.95 -13.43
C ASP A 57 19.37 -19.51 -12.90
N ALA A 58 19.11 -18.53 -13.77
CA ALA A 58 18.95 -17.13 -13.40
C ALA A 58 17.76 -16.87 -12.45
N THR A 59 16.77 -17.75 -12.42
CA THR A 59 15.59 -17.63 -11.56
C THR A 59 15.74 -18.35 -10.21
N LEU A 60 16.85 -19.07 -9.97
CA LEU A 60 17.10 -19.74 -8.68
C LEU A 60 17.08 -18.79 -7.47
N PRO A 61 17.68 -17.58 -7.53
CA PRO A 61 17.60 -16.63 -6.42
C PRO A 61 16.15 -16.22 -6.09
N PHE A 62 15.34 -15.99 -7.13
CA PHE A 62 13.91 -15.70 -6.99
C PHE A 62 13.17 -16.86 -6.32
N LEU A 63 13.40 -18.11 -6.76
CA LEU A 63 12.78 -19.29 -6.15
C LEU A 63 13.19 -19.50 -4.71
N ARG A 64 14.45 -19.19 -4.37
CA ARG A 64 14.93 -19.24 -2.99
C ARG A 64 14.19 -18.23 -2.12
N SER A 65 14.00 -17.00 -2.59
CA SER A 65 13.17 -15.99 -1.90
C SER A 65 11.72 -16.45 -1.75
N LEU A 66 11.12 -17.02 -2.80
CA LEU A 66 9.76 -17.55 -2.74
C LEU A 66 9.64 -18.70 -1.74
N CYS A 67 10.58 -19.66 -1.74
CA CYS A 67 10.63 -20.75 -0.77
C CYS A 67 10.79 -20.23 0.67
N SER A 68 11.62 -19.19 0.86
CA SER A 68 11.79 -18.51 2.14
C SER A 68 10.45 -17.94 2.65
N VAL A 69 9.75 -17.21 1.79
CA VAL A 69 8.45 -16.59 2.09
C VAL A 69 7.41 -17.65 2.47
N LEU A 70 7.25 -18.67 1.62
CA LEU A 70 6.26 -19.73 1.83
C LEU A 70 6.58 -20.54 3.08
N SER A 71 7.85 -20.77 3.40
CA SER A 71 8.20 -21.54 4.61
C SER A 71 7.97 -20.75 5.90
N GLN A 72 7.99 -19.41 5.85
CA GLN A 72 8.08 -18.58 7.06
C GLN A 72 6.87 -17.66 7.30
N SER A 73 6.04 -17.33 6.30
CA SER A 73 4.95 -16.35 6.47
C SER A 73 3.61 -16.81 5.89
N GLU A 74 2.64 -17.08 6.78
CA GLU A 74 1.25 -17.30 6.36
C GLU A 74 0.64 -16.04 5.75
N PHE A 75 0.99 -14.85 6.28
CA PHE A 75 0.50 -13.58 5.76
C PHE A 75 0.84 -13.40 4.28
N LEU A 76 2.13 -13.55 3.92
CA LEU A 76 2.56 -13.43 2.52
C LEU A 76 2.05 -14.57 1.65
N THR A 77 1.92 -15.77 2.21
CA THR A 77 1.30 -16.87 1.49
C THR A 77 -0.16 -16.55 1.15
N SER A 78 -0.93 -16.03 2.10
CA SER A 78 -2.34 -15.69 1.89
C SER A 78 -2.53 -14.57 0.84
N ILE A 79 -1.55 -13.65 0.73
CA ILE A 79 -1.51 -12.66 -0.35
C ILE A 79 -1.37 -13.37 -1.70
N LEU A 80 -0.40 -14.29 -1.83
CA LEU A 80 -0.17 -15.03 -3.07
C LEU A 80 -1.32 -15.97 -3.45
N GLU A 81 -2.02 -16.53 -2.47
CA GLU A 81 -3.22 -17.33 -2.72
C GLU A 81 -4.39 -16.49 -3.26
N ARG A 82 -4.51 -15.23 -2.79
CA ARG A 82 -5.54 -14.28 -3.25
C ARG A 82 -5.19 -13.64 -4.58
N ASP A 83 -3.92 -13.34 -4.81
CA ASP A 83 -3.42 -12.66 -6.01
C ASP A 83 -2.10 -13.30 -6.49
N PRO A 84 -2.17 -14.46 -7.18
CA PRO A 84 -0.98 -15.16 -7.64
C PRO A 84 -0.28 -14.46 -8.81
N ASP A 85 -0.97 -13.55 -9.50
CA ASP A 85 -0.43 -12.73 -10.59
C ASP A 85 0.64 -11.75 -10.09
N LEU A 86 0.66 -11.49 -8.78
CA LEU A 86 1.67 -10.68 -8.14
C LEU A 86 3.10 -11.16 -8.45
N LEU A 87 3.32 -12.48 -8.54
CA LEU A 87 4.63 -13.06 -8.87
C LEU A 87 5.09 -12.74 -10.29
N ILE A 88 4.19 -12.38 -11.22
CA ILE A 88 4.55 -11.99 -12.59
C ILE A 88 5.28 -10.63 -12.60
N SER A 89 5.00 -9.80 -11.60
CA SER A 89 5.61 -8.48 -11.41
C SER A 89 7.03 -8.56 -10.84
N PHE A 90 7.37 -9.67 -10.15
CA PHE A 90 8.69 -9.93 -9.59
C PHE A 90 9.37 -11.04 -10.39
N ARG A 91 10.14 -10.68 -11.42
CA ARG A 91 10.76 -11.65 -12.34
C ARG A 91 12.18 -12.05 -11.94
N SER A 92 12.76 -11.34 -10.99
CA SER A 92 14.11 -11.53 -10.49
C SER A 92 14.19 -11.32 -8.98
N ASP A 93 15.25 -11.81 -8.35
CA ASP A 93 15.52 -11.54 -6.94
C ASP A 93 15.88 -10.07 -6.67
N GLU A 94 16.36 -9.37 -7.70
CA GLU A 94 16.62 -7.93 -7.63
C GLU A 94 15.31 -7.15 -7.47
N ASP A 95 14.20 -7.61 -8.07
CA ASP A 95 12.89 -6.98 -7.94
C ASP A 95 12.40 -7.01 -6.49
N PHE A 96 12.71 -8.08 -5.75
CA PHE A 96 12.44 -8.15 -4.31
C PHE A 96 13.42 -7.31 -3.49
N SER A 97 14.68 -7.22 -3.90
CA SER A 97 15.75 -6.65 -3.09
C SER A 97 15.89 -5.14 -3.24
N ARG A 98 15.33 -4.55 -4.31
CA ARG A 98 15.45 -3.13 -4.62
C ARG A 98 14.85 -2.30 -3.50
N SER A 99 15.62 -1.37 -2.94
CA SER A 99 15.06 -0.28 -2.14
C SER A 99 14.47 0.74 -3.09
N SER A 100 13.27 1.20 -2.76
CA SER A 100 12.53 2.15 -3.58
C SER A 100 12.35 3.44 -2.78
N GLY A 101 12.67 4.56 -3.43
CA GLY A 101 12.32 5.89 -2.92
C GLY A 101 11.04 6.38 -3.58
N ARG A 102 10.50 7.50 -3.10
CA ARG A 102 9.26 8.11 -3.61
C ARG A 102 9.14 8.17 -5.14
N PRO A 103 10.16 8.60 -5.92
CA PRO A 103 10.02 8.67 -7.38
C PRO A 103 9.71 7.30 -8.02
N VAL A 104 10.29 6.23 -7.48
CA VAL A 104 10.01 4.86 -7.96
C VAL A 104 8.58 4.47 -7.58
N PHE A 105 8.12 4.80 -6.37
CA PHE A 105 6.74 4.53 -5.96
C PHE A 105 5.71 5.28 -6.79
N GLU A 106 5.98 6.52 -7.18
CA GLU A 106 5.12 7.30 -8.08
C GLU A 106 5.02 6.63 -9.46
N GLU A 107 6.14 6.17 -10.02
CA GLU A 107 6.17 5.43 -11.28
C GLU A 107 5.44 4.09 -11.22
N GLU A 108 5.59 3.34 -10.12
CA GLU A 108 4.88 2.08 -9.88
C GLU A 108 3.37 2.32 -9.74
N LEU A 109 2.96 3.32 -8.95
CA LEU A 109 1.56 3.69 -8.80
C LEU A 109 0.94 4.02 -10.17
N ASN A 110 1.61 4.86 -10.97
CA ASN A 110 1.13 5.23 -12.30
C ASN A 110 0.94 4.00 -13.20
N ARG A 111 1.89 3.05 -13.18
CA ARG A 111 1.74 1.78 -13.92
C ARG A 111 0.50 1.01 -13.49
N HIS A 112 0.25 0.89 -12.18
CA HIS A 112 -0.95 0.19 -11.69
C HIS A 112 -2.25 0.92 -12.05
N LEU A 113 -2.23 2.25 -12.12
CA LEU A 113 -3.37 3.06 -12.57
C LEU A 113 -3.62 2.93 -14.08
N GLU A 114 -2.56 2.85 -14.89
CA GLU A 114 -2.65 2.66 -16.35
C GLU A 114 -3.19 1.29 -16.76
N LEU A 115 -2.97 0.27 -15.90
CA LEU A 115 -3.49 -1.09 -16.10
C LEU A 115 -4.98 -1.24 -15.75
N LEU A 116 -5.65 -0.17 -15.31
CA LEU A 116 -7.08 -0.22 -15.04
C LEU A 116 -7.87 -0.30 -16.35
N GLU A 117 -8.79 -1.26 -16.42
CA GLU A 117 -9.72 -1.35 -17.55
C GLU A 117 -10.77 -0.23 -17.49
N PRO A 118 -11.35 0.18 -18.64
CA PRO A 118 -12.40 1.18 -18.66
C PRO A 118 -13.57 0.83 -17.74
N GLY A 119 -13.85 1.70 -16.77
CA GLY A 119 -14.91 1.51 -15.78
C GLY A 119 -14.47 0.85 -14.47
N GLU A 120 -13.22 0.39 -14.37
CA GLU A 120 -12.67 -0.04 -13.08
C GLU A 120 -12.53 1.13 -12.11
N PRO A 121 -12.81 0.92 -10.81
CA PRO A 121 -12.67 1.98 -9.82
C PRO A 121 -11.20 2.31 -9.60
N PHE A 122 -10.89 3.59 -9.44
CA PHE A 122 -9.54 4.10 -9.15
C PHE A 122 -8.89 3.41 -7.93
N GLN A 123 -9.69 3.12 -6.91
CA GLN A 123 -9.27 2.39 -5.70
C GLN A 123 -8.65 1.03 -6.01
N LYS A 124 -9.07 0.36 -7.09
CA LYS A 124 -8.48 -0.93 -7.49
C LYS A 124 -7.01 -0.77 -7.88
N GLY A 125 -6.64 0.35 -8.50
CA GLY A 125 -5.25 0.64 -8.85
C GLY A 125 -4.41 0.94 -7.61
N LEU A 126 -4.96 1.75 -6.68
CA LEU A 126 -4.32 1.99 -5.37
C LEU A 126 -4.12 0.68 -4.60
N ALA A 127 -5.13 -0.21 -4.62
CA ALA A 127 -5.09 -1.52 -3.97
C ALA A 127 -3.97 -2.40 -4.53
N ARG A 128 -3.89 -2.50 -5.85
CA ARG A 128 -2.86 -3.28 -6.56
C ARG A 128 -1.46 -2.75 -6.25
N PHE A 129 -1.25 -1.44 -6.34
CA PHE A 129 0.00 -0.79 -5.97
C PHE A 129 0.39 -1.07 -4.51
N LYS A 130 -0.56 -0.86 -3.58
CA LYS A 130 -0.31 -1.10 -2.15
C LYS A 130 0.10 -2.55 -1.88
N LEU A 131 -0.66 -3.50 -2.44
CA LEU A 131 -0.40 -4.93 -2.25
C LEU A 131 0.98 -5.30 -2.81
N HIS A 132 1.32 -4.75 -3.98
CA HIS A 132 2.62 -4.93 -4.62
C HIS A 132 3.77 -4.48 -3.73
N GLU A 133 3.71 -3.24 -3.24
CA GLU A 133 4.79 -2.70 -2.41
C GLU A 133 4.86 -3.33 -1.01
N ILE A 134 3.72 -3.61 -0.38
CA ILE A 134 3.70 -4.34 0.90
C ILE A 134 4.34 -5.71 0.76
N PHE A 135 4.01 -6.44 -0.31
CA PHE A 135 4.59 -7.75 -0.56
C PHE A 135 6.11 -7.64 -0.72
N ARG A 136 6.60 -6.74 -1.59
CA ARG A 136 8.04 -6.49 -1.78
C ARG A 136 8.74 -6.17 -0.45
N ILE A 137 8.22 -5.22 0.32
CA ILE A 137 8.79 -4.79 1.61
C ILE A 137 8.82 -5.97 2.60
N ALA A 138 7.75 -6.74 2.69
CA ALA A 138 7.68 -7.89 3.60
C ALA A 138 8.60 -9.04 3.17
N VAL A 139 8.82 -9.24 1.87
CA VAL A 139 9.85 -10.18 1.38
C VAL A 139 11.23 -9.73 1.84
N ARG A 140 11.55 -8.42 1.80
CA ARG A 140 12.83 -7.89 2.28
C ARG A 140 13.01 -8.06 3.78
N ASP A 141 11.94 -7.91 4.55
CA ASP A 141 11.92 -8.15 5.99
C ASP A 141 12.27 -9.62 6.31
N ILE A 142 11.51 -10.56 5.74
CA ILE A 142 11.66 -11.99 6.04
C ILE A 142 12.97 -12.60 5.53
N THR A 143 13.57 -11.96 4.53
CA THR A 143 14.88 -12.37 3.98
C THR A 143 16.04 -11.55 4.56
N ASN A 144 15.76 -10.70 5.55
CA ASN A 144 16.74 -9.89 6.28
C ASN A 144 17.61 -9.01 5.34
N ARG A 145 16.98 -8.42 4.31
CA ARG A 145 17.62 -7.59 3.28
C ARG A 145 17.59 -6.09 3.58
N ALA A 146 16.88 -5.67 4.62
CA ALA A 146 16.82 -4.28 5.06
C ALA A 146 16.59 -4.21 6.57
N SER A 147 16.99 -3.10 7.19
CA SER A 147 16.70 -2.86 8.60
C SER A 147 15.25 -2.43 8.78
N ILE A 148 14.72 -2.61 10.00
CA ILE A 148 13.33 -2.24 10.33
C ILE A 148 13.06 -0.76 10.10
N GLU A 149 14.05 0.12 10.32
CA GLU A 149 13.92 1.56 10.11
C GLU A 149 13.77 1.90 8.63
N VAL A 150 14.51 1.22 7.75
CA VAL A 150 14.38 1.38 6.30
C VAL A 150 13.01 0.90 5.83
N LEU A 151 12.56 -0.25 6.33
CA LEU A 151 11.27 -0.82 5.98
C LEU A 151 10.10 0.05 6.45
N ALA A 152 10.16 0.58 7.68
CA ALA A 152 9.15 1.46 8.23
C ALA A 152 9.06 2.79 7.44
N LYS A 153 10.20 3.30 6.98
CA LYS A 153 10.25 4.46 6.09
C LYS A 153 9.61 4.17 4.74
N GLU A 154 9.91 3.03 4.11
CA GLU A 154 9.29 2.65 2.83
C GLU A 154 7.79 2.45 2.98
N LEU A 155 7.32 1.83 4.07
CA LEU A 155 5.89 1.72 4.36
C LEU A 155 5.21 3.08 4.50
N SER A 156 5.90 4.04 5.12
CA SER A 156 5.41 5.43 5.26
C SER A 156 5.40 6.15 3.91
N ASP A 157 6.40 5.94 3.07
CA ASP A 157 6.42 6.52 1.72
C ASP A 157 5.30 5.93 0.83
N VAL A 158 5.04 4.61 0.90
CA VAL A 158 3.90 3.99 0.22
C VAL A 158 2.58 4.60 0.69
N ALA A 159 2.45 4.84 2.00
CA ALA A 159 1.27 5.48 2.56
C ALA A 159 1.07 6.91 2.04
N ASP A 160 2.12 7.72 2.04
CA ASP A 160 2.09 9.08 1.49
C ASP A 160 1.66 9.10 0.01
N ILE A 161 2.24 8.22 -0.83
CA ILE A 161 1.92 8.14 -2.26
C ILE A 161 0.44 7.81 -2.49
N ILE A 162 -0.13 6.88 -1.71
CA ILE A 162 -1.55 6.53 -1.80
C ILE A 162 -2.43 7.72 -1.36
N LEU A 163 -2.05 8.39 -0.27
CA LEU A 163 -2.79 9.54 0.26
C LEU A 163 -2.82 10.71 -0.73
N GLU A 164 -1.67 11.03 -1.32
CA GLU A 164 -1.53 12.08 -2.33
C GLU A 164 -2.40 11.78 -3.54
N ALA A 165 -2.31 10.58 -4.10
CA ALA A 165 -3.11 10.17 -5.26
C ALA A 165 -4.62 10.16 -4.97
N ALA A 166 -5.02 9.69 -3.79
CA ALA A 166 -6.41 9.72 -3.35
C ALA A 166 -6.93 11.15 -3.18
N TYR A 167 -6.12 12.03 -2.59
CA TYR A 167 -6.45 13.44 -2.42
C TYR A 167 -6.60 14.15 -3.77
N GLU A 168 -5.62 14.02 -4.66
CA GLU A 168 -5.66 14.64 -5.99
C GLU A 168 -6.87 14.19 -6.80
N LYS A 169 -7.16 12.89 -6.76
CA LYS A 169 -8.33 12.31 -7.43
C LYS A 169 -9.63 12.91 -6.91
N ALA A 170 -9.79 12.96 -5.59
CA ALA A 170 -10.97 13.51 -4.95
C ALA A 170 -11.11 15.01 -5.24
N TYR A 171 -10.02 15.76 -5.08
CA TYR A 171 -9.97 17.19 -5.33
C TYR A 171 -10.36 17.51 -6.78
N SER A 172 -9.83 16.78 -7.75
CA SER A 172 -10.20 16.93 -9.17
C SER A 172 -11.69 16.69 -9.45
N GLU A 173 -12.30 15.68 -8.82
CA GLU A 173 -13.73 15.40 -8.95
C GLU A 173 -14.60 16.49 -8.30
N THR A 174 -14.14 17.05 -7.19
CA THR A 174 -14.78 18.18 -6.52
C THR A 174 -14.69 19.44 -7.36
N LEU A 175 -13.53 19.71 -7.96
CA LEU A 175 -13.35 20.85 -8.85
C LEU A 175 -14.32 20.81 -10.02
N LYS A 176 -14.56 19.62 -10.59
CA LYS A 176 -15.50 19.42 -11.70
C LYS A 176 -16.96 19.57 -11.30
N SER A 177 -17.33 19.16 -10.08
CA SER A 177 -18.72 19.14 -9.62
C SER A 177 -19.14 20.44 -8.94
N LEU A 178 -18.30 20.99 -8.07
CA LEU A 178 -18.59 22.15 -7.23
C LEU A 178 -17.90 23.43 -7.69
N GLY A 179 -16.83 23.34 -8.49
CA GLY A 179 -15.98 24.47 -8.86
C GLY A 179 -14.72 24.54 -8.00
N ALA A 180 -14.01 25.67 -8.02
CA ALA A 180 -12.87 25.88 -7.12
C ALA A 180 -13.31 26.65 -5.86
N PRO A 181 -12.85 26.26 -4.66
CA PRO A 181 -13.20 26.95 -3.42
C PRO A 181 -12.35 28.22 -3.33
N TYR A 182 -12.92 29.37 -3.70
CA TYR A 182 -12.25 30.66 -3.51
C TYR A 182 -12.72 31.30 -2.20
N LEU A 183 -11.76 31.77 -1.41
CA LEU A 183 -11.99 32.64 -0.26
C LEU A 183 -12.58 33.99 -0.71
N PRO A 184 -13.20 34.78 0.20
CA PRO A 184 -13.77 36.09 -0.14
C PRO A 184 -12.78 37.04 -0.84
N GLU A 185 -11.48 36.89 -0.56
CA GLU A 185 -10.40 37.69 -1.14
C GLU A 185 -9.97 37.21 -2.53
N GLY A 186 -10.63 36.21 -3.11
CA GLY A 186 -10.36 35.67 -4.44
C GLY A 186 -9.17 34.70 -4.52
N ARG A 187 -8.64 34.25 -3.38
CA ARG A 187 -7.58 33.22 -3.30
C ARG A 187 -8.20 31.83 -3.19
N LEU A 188 -7.55 30.81 -3.75
CA LEU A 188 -7.95 29.41 -3.54
C LEU A 188 -7.80 29.04 -2.05
N ALA A 189 -8.84 28.45 -1.47
CA ALA A 189 -8.79 27.89 -0.13
C ALA A 189 -7.85 26.67 -0.11
N GLU A 190 -6.97 26.65 0.88
CA GLU A 190 -6.01 25.58 1.06
C GLU A 190 -6.52 24.51 2.04
N MET A 191 -6.02 23.29 1.86
CA MET A 191 -6.19 22.18 2.77
C MET A 191 -4.83 21.54 3.03
N VAL A 192 -4.62 21.14 4.29
CA VAL A 192 -3.46 20.37 4.73
C VAL A 192 -3.93 19.06 5.33
N ILE A 193 -3.20 17.99 5.04
CA ILE A 193 -3.39 16.68 5.65
C ILE A 193 -2.23 16.46 6.62
N LEU A 194 -2.55 16.34 7.91
CA LEU A 194 -1.59 16.07 8.96
C LEU A 194 -1.65 14.59 9.33
N SER A 195 -0.53 13.90 9.17
CA SER A 195 -0.36 12.53 9.60
C SER A 195 0.14 12.48 11.04
N MET A 196 -0.57 11.76 11.89
CA MET A 196 -0.27 11.60 13.32
C MET A 196 0.24 10.19 13.61
N GLY A 197 0.69 9.98 14.85
CA GLY A 197 1.14 8.67 15.32
C GLY A 197 2.32 8.11 14.51
N LYS A 198 2.27 6.81 14.22
CA LYS A 198 3.35 6.09 13.51
C LYS A 198 3.59 6.61 12.10
N HIS A 199 2.55 7.07 11.41
CA HIS A 199 2.74 7.65 10.09
C HIS A 199 3.46 9.00 10.19
N GLY A 200 3.03 9.84 11.14
CA GLY A 200 3.66 11.13 11.43
C GLY A 200 5.14 11.02 11.84
N SER A 201 5.51 9.96 12.58
CA SER A 201 6.91 9.67 12.91
C SER A 201 7.69 8.91 11.83
N ARG A 202 7.03 8.51 10.74
CA ARG A 202 7.59 7.67 9.65
C ARG A 202 8.07 6.29 10.13
N GLU A 203 7.35 5.73 11.09
CA GLU A 203 7.62 4.43 11.73
C GLU A 203 6.43 3.47 11.54
N LEU A 204 5.79 3.50 10.36
CA LEU A 204 4.70 2.58 10.05
C LEU A 204 5.13 1.11 10.13
N ASN A 205 4.19 0.27 10.55
CA ASN A 205 4.28 -1.18 10.42
C ASN A 205 3.15 -1.72 9.51
N PHE A 206 3.24 -2.99 9.10
CA PHE A 206 2.30 -3.59 8.14
C PHE A 206 0.82 -3.56 8.58
N SER A 207 0.55 -3.50 9.88
CA SER A 207 -0.81 -3.49 10.46
C SER A 207 -1.24 -2.12 11.00
N SER A 208 -0.45 -1.06 10.74
CA SER A 208 -0.75 0.26 11.27
C SER A 208 -1.95 0.87 10.54
N ASP A 209 -2.89 1.37 11.34
CA ASP A 209 -3.88 2.33 10.86
C ASP A 209 -3.20 3.69 10.63
N LEU A 210 -3.75 4.48 9.72
CA LEU A 210 -3.38 5.89 9.57
C LEU A 210 -4.24 6.76 10.50
N ASP A 211 -3.60 7.70 11.18
CA ASP A 211 -4.28 8.74 11.94
C ASP A 211 -4.11 10.07 11.20
N LEU A 212 -5.17 10.57 10.58
CA LEU A 212 -5.12 11.75 9.72
C LEU A 212 -6.02 12.87 10.26
N ILE A 213 -5.46 14.08 10.29
CA ILE A 213 -6.20 15.31 10.60
C ILE A 213 -6.22 16.18 9.34
N PHE A 214 -7.41 16.54 8.89
CA PHE A 214 -7.63 17.43 7.76
C PHE A 214 -7.85 18.83 8.29
N VAL A 215 -7.01 19.77 7.85
CA VAL A 215 -7.09 21.17 8.25
C VAL A 215 -7.38 22.02 7.01
N HIS A 216 -8.40 22.88 7.05
CA HIS A 216 -8.79 23.70 5.90
C HIS A 216 -9.09 25.15 6.26
N GLU A 217 -8.95 26.07 5.30
CA GLU A 217 -9.22 27.52 5.48
C GLU A 217 -10.70 27.88 5.53
N GLY A 218 -11.57 26.89 5.30
CA GLY A 218 -13.00 27.07 5.28
C GLY A 218 -13.54 26.88 3.88
N THR A 219 -14.81 27.22 3.69
CA THR A 219 -15.55 26.93 2.45
C THR A 219 -15.51 28.03 1.42
N GLY A 220 -14.88 29.15 1.76
CA GLY A 220 -14.80 30.33 0.91
C GLY A 220 -16.19 30.91 0.62
N ASP A 221 -16.21 32.10 0.04
CA ASP A 221 -17.44 32.69 -0.47
C ASP A 221 -17.67 32.09 -1.87
N THR A 222 -18.19 30.87 -1.89
CA THR A 222 -18.60 30.27 -3.14
C THR A 222 -19.89 30.95 -3.56
N ASP A 223 -19.94 31.46 -4.80
CA ASP A 223 -20.94 32.37 -5.40
C ASP A 223 -22.45 32.07 -5.15
N LEU A 224 -22.78 30.97 -4.48
CA LEU A 224 -24.12 30.51 -4.12
C LEU A 224 -24.04 29.77 -2.77
N ASP A 225 -24.90 30.10 -1.80
CA ASP A 225 -25.01 29.39 -0.50
C ASP A 225 -25.02 27.85 -0.61
N ARG A 226 -25.61 27.32 -1.69
CA ARG A 226 -25.62 25.88 -2.01
C ARG A 226 -24.23 25.28 -2.25
N ARG A 227 -23.30 26.05 -2.82
CA ARG A 227 -21.92 25.58 -3.05
C ARG A 227 -21.16 25.53 -1.73
N ARG A 228 -21.39 26.50 -0.85
CA ARG A 228 -20.79 26.54 0.49
C ARG A 228 -21.20 25.33 1.32
N GLU A 229 -22.49 25.04 1.40
CA GLU A 229 -23.01 23.83 2.07
C GLU A 229 -22.46 22.55 1.42
N ALA A 230 -22.30 22.52 0.10
CA ALA A 230 -21.71 21.38 -0.60
C ALA A 230 -20.21 21.20 -0.31
N TYR A 231 -19.45 22.28 -0.10
CA TYR A 231 -18.05 22.21 0.35
C TYR A 231 -17.94 21.80 1.80
N GLU A 232 -18.79 22.32 2.69
CA GLU A 232 -18.83 21.91 4.11
C GLU A 232 -19.13 20.41 4.17
N GLY A 233 -20.15 19.97 3.42
CA GLY A 233 -20.46 18.56 3.24
C GLY A 233 -19.30 17.76 2.64
N TRP A 234 -18.57 18.28 1.66
CA TRP A 234 -17.42 17.59 1.06
C TRP A 234 -16.25 17.40 2.05
N LEU A 235 -15.95 18.43 2.85
CA LEU A 235 -14.92 18.46 3.89
C LEU A 235 -15.28 17.53 5.07
N GLU A 236 -16.54 17.55 5.50
CA GLU A 236 -17.05 16.74 6.60
C GLU A 236 -17.31 15.28 6.21
N SER A 237 -17.72 15.02 4.97
CA SER A 237 -18.03 13.67 4.50
C SER A 237 -16.77 12.83 4.25
N HIS A 238 -15.57 13.36 4.46
CA HIS A 238 -14.31 12.68 4.17
C HIS A 238 -14.35 12.04 2.79
N SER A 239 -14.87 12.77 1.81
CA SER A 239 -15.18 12.25 0.48
C SER A 239 -13.96 11.74 -0.28
N PHE A 240 -12.73 12.08 0.13
CA PHE A 240 -11.52 11.42 -0.33
C PHE A 240 -11.17 10.17 0.50
N ALA A 241 -11.56 10.11 1.78
CA ALA A 241 -11.43 8.90 2.58
C ALA A 241 -12.23 7.75 1.99
N ARG A 242 -13.23 7.97 1.12
CA ARG A 242 -13.85 6.89 0.33
C ARG A 242 -12.87 6.19 -0.63
N TYR A 243 -11.76 6.83 -0.98
CA TYR A 243 -10.64 6.21 -1.71
C TYR A 243 -9.65 5.50 -0.78
N LEU A 244 -9.74 5.73 0.53
CA LEU A 244 -8.93 5.11 1.57
C LEU A 244 -9.71 4.00 2.33
N SER A 245 -11.03 4.12 2.45
CA SER A 245 -11.88 3.44 3.43
C SER A 245 -12.32 2.04 3.05
N ASN A 246 -11.75 1.47 1.99
CA ASN A 246 -11.92 0.05 1.70
C ASN A 246 -10.84 -0.76 2.43
N GLU A 247 -10.84 -2.09 2.26
CA GLU A 247 -9.89 -3.03 2.89
C GLU A 247 -8.41 -2.65 2.71
N GLU A 248 -8.12 -1.72 1.81
CA GLU A 248 -6.80 -1.28 1.43
C GLU A 248 -6.13 -0.42 2.50
N MET A 249 -6.77 0.59 3.11
CA MET A 249 -6.06 1.50 4.03
C MET A 249 -6.96 2.03 5.16
N LYS A 250 -6.94 1.35 6.30
CA LYS A 250 -7.68 1.81 7.47
C LYS A 250 -7.11 3.15 7.96
N ALA A 251 -7.90 4.20 7.78
CA ALA A 251 -7.57 5.53 8.25
C ALA A 251 -8.64 5.99 9.25
N ARG A 252 -8.20 6.39 10.44
CA ARG A 252 -8.99 7.21 11.36
C ARG A 252 -8.79 8.66 10.94
N THR A 253 -9.90 9.34 10.71
CA THR A 253 -9.90 10.68 10.13
C THR A 253 -10.65 11.66 11.04
N ARG A 254 -10.14 12.89 11.09
CA ARG A 254 -10.79 14.02 11.75
C ARG A 254 -10.62 15.27 10.90
N THR A 255 -11.69 16.02 10.66
CA THR A 255 -11.63 17.31 9.96
C THR A 255 -11.80 18.47 10.95
N VAL A 256 -11.05 19.54 10.74
CA VAL A 256 -11.06 20.76 11.57
C VAL A 256 -10.71 21.97 10.70
N ASP A 257 -11.33 23.12 10.95
CA ASP A 257 -10.90 24.37 10.32
C ASP A 257 -9.62 24.93 10.95
N PHE A 258 -8.89 25.81 10.25
CA PHE A 258 -7.62 26.34 10.77
C PHE A 258 -7.75 27.10 12.09
N GLU A 259 -8.79 27.93 12.26
CA GLU A 259 -8.96 28.73 13.49
C GLU A 259 -9.14 27.82 14.71
N ARG A 260 -10.01 26.82 14.58
CA ARG A 260 -10.26 25.83 15.61
C ARG A 260 -9.04 24.96 15.86
N PHE A 261 -8.33 24.52 14.82
CA PHE A 261 -7.12 23.71 14.97
C PHE A 261 -6.06 24.44 15.80
N PHE A 262 -5.72 25.68 15.44
CA PHE A 262 -4.70 26.44 16.16
C PHE A 262 -5.15 26.85 17.58
N THR A 263 -6.44 27.06 17.79
CA THR A 263 -7.00 27.31 19.14
C THR A 263 -6.88 26.08 20.03
N GLU A 264 -7.27 24.90 19.53
CA GLU A 264 -7.14 23.63 20.26
C GLU A 264 -5.67 23.30 20.52
N LEU A 265 -4.79 23.48 19.52
CA LEU A 265 -3.35 23.27 19.66
C LEU A 265 -2.76 24.18 20.74
N GLY A 266 -3.08 25.48 20.71
CA GLY A 266 -2.59 26.45 21.69
C GLY A 266 -3.04 26.13 23.11
N THR A 267 -4.31 25.73 23.27
CA THR A 267 -4.87 25.34 24.58
C THR A 267 -4.16 24.11 25.13
N ASN A 268 -4.03 23.06 24.32
CA ASN A 268 -3.37 21.81 24.72
C ASN A 268 -1.87 22.03 25.03
N LEU A 269 -1.19 22.90 24.27
CA LEU A 269 0.22 23.21 24.52
C LEU A 269 0.39 23.94 25.86
N ILE A 270 -0.51 24.86 26.19
CA ILE A 270 -0.51 25.59 27.47
C ILE A 270 -0.75 24.60 28.63
N GLU A 271 -1.71 23.69 28.50
CA GLU A 271 -1.98 22.66 29.51
C GLU A 271 -0.76 21.75 29.72
N MET A 272 -0.19 21.20 28.64
CA MET A 272 1.02 20.36 28.73
C MET A 272 2.21 21.10 29.37
N LEU A 273 2.45 22.35 29.00
CA LEU A 273 3.54 23.14 29.58
C LEU A 273 3.28 23.50 31.05
N SER A 274 2.01 23.57 31.46
CA SER A 274 1.62 23.79 32.86
C SER A 274 1.83 22.54 33.71
N GLU A 275 1.60 21.35 33.15
CA GLU A 275 1.82 20.06 33.83
C GLU A 275 3.32 19.69 33.97
N VAL A 276 4.17 20.12 33.04
CA VAL A 276 5.63 19.87 33.10
C VAL A 276 6.36 20.87 34.02
N GLY A 277 5.68 21.93 34.45
CA GLY A 277 6.20 22.96 35.35
C GLY A 277 6.03 22.69 36.85
N GLU A 278 5.35 21.60 37.24
CA GLU A 278 5.22 21.10 38.63
C GLU A 278 6.19 19.93 38.91
#